data_AF-A0A6L9KKX9-F1
#
_entry.id   AF-A0A6L9KKX9-F1
#
_cell.length_a   1.000
_cell.length_b   1.000
_cell.length_c   1.000
_cell.angle_alpha   90.00
_cell.angle_beta   90.00
_cell.angle_gamma   90.00
#
_symmetry.space_group_name_H-M   'P 1'
#
loop_
_entity.id
_entity.type
_entity.pdbx_description
1 polymer ?
#
loop_
_entity_poly.entity_id
_entity_poly.type
_entity_poly.pdbx_seq_one_letter_code
_entity_poly.pdbx_strand_id
1 'polypeptide(L)'
;MNVTLGQGRVALAALSLGVLSWSPFVSAEEFSFDASEFDKKTFEFSGYVELKEEGLKLRAGSPAFKLAYPGEPGRDDLLRSTTTLELSGKLNLGDFVLDARAQASQADDALVSSTRKPSVMEGGLRWSAGPGLTVDAGKRVQRWGKGYAWSPVAMVERPKDANDPQASREGFVMASGEWTKSLSGPVSTVSLMGLVVPTDGSMNSDFGQSRDLNPAAKLYLLAWDTDIDLMWRGQGARPASFGVDFSRNLSPALEIHGEWARTLDATRTTVSANGISSSERVDVDSYLLGLRYLTQAEVTWIAEYYRNGAGYSAQELDAYYQFLDLALNPGASAALANKARSVAQSGYGRPNPGRDYLYLKASVSEPFNWVYGAASVTTMVNLNDHSYQITPELSYTGFSNWELRARLMLLAGQAQTEFHEKASSQRLEVYARYFF
;
A
#
# COMPACT_ATOMS: atom_id res chain seq x y z
N MET A 1 -10.28 43.59 41.74
CA MET A 1 -10.33 44.27 40.43
C MET A 1 -9.53 43.42 39.46
N ASN A 2 -10.27 42.68 38.63
CA ASN A 2 -9.94 41.97 37.39
C ASN A 2 -8.69 41.07 37.30
N VAL A 3 -8.98 39.77 37.46
CA VAL A 3 -8.29 38.64 36.83
C VAL A 3 -8.85 38.48 35.41
N THR A 4 -8.00 38.40 34.40
CA THR A 4 -8.39 38.04 33.03
C THR A 4 -7.66 36.76 32.61
N LEU A 5 -8.42 35.66 32.62
CA LEU A 5 -8.09 34.38 31.99
C LEU A 5 -8.38 34.47 30.48
N GLY A 6 -7.35 34.30 29.65
CA GLY A 6 -7.50 34.12 28.21
C GLY A 6 -7.89 32.67 27.90
N GLN A 7 -9.18 32.43 27.66
CA GLN A 7 -9.68 31.17 27.11
C GLN A 7 -9.48 31.14 25.59
N GLY A 8 -8.60 30.27 25.10
CA GLY A 8 -8.58 29.84 23.71
C GLY A 8 -9.78 28.93 23.44
N ARG A 9 -10.74 29.42 22.67
CA ARG A 9 -11.88 28.63 22.18
C ARG A 9 -11.41 27.79 21.00
N VAL A 10 -11.27 26.48 21.21
CA VAL A 10 -11.27 25.48 20.13
C VAL A 10 -12.71 25.40 19.62
N ALA A 11 -12.95 25.86 18.40
CA ALA A 11 -14.23 25.69 17.74
C ALA A 11 -14.36 24.21 17.32
N LEU A 12 -15.15 23.43 18.06
CA LEU A 12 -15.73 22.19 17.53
C LEU A 12 -16.68 22.60 16.40
N ALA A 13 -16.32 22.29 15.15
CA ALA A 13 -17.27 22.30 14.05
C ALA A 13 -18.22 21.10 14.23
N ALA A 14 -19.31 21.31 14.95
CA ALA A 14 -20.45 20.40 14.93
C ALA A 14 -21.15 20.54 13.57
N LEU A 15 -20.92 19.59 12.66
CA LEU A 15 -21.68 19.53 11.41
C LEU A 15 -23.02 18.85 11.71
N SER A 16 -24.05 19.68 11.96
CA SER A 16 -25.44 19.27 11.92
C SER A 16 -25.83 18.95 10.48
N LEU A 17 -25.74 17.68 10.08
CA LEU A 17 -26.33 17.19 8.84
C LEU A 17 -27.85 17.14 9.01
N GLY A 18 -28.53 18.16 8.47
CA GLY A 18 -29.97 18.19 8.36
C GLY A 18 -30.44 17.04 7.46
N VAL A 19 -31.07 16.04 8.06
CA VAL A 19 -31.83 15.01 7.36
C VAL A 19 -33.09 15.66 6.81
N LEU A 20 -33.05 16.09 5.56
CA LEU A 20 -34.26 16.29 4.76
C LEU A 20 -34.67 14.93 4.21
N SER A 21 -35.49 14.22 4.98
CA SER A 21 -36.20 13.03 4.55
C SER A 21 -37.21 13.40 3.48
N TRP A 22 -36.84 13.24 2.21
CA TRP A 22 -37.81 13.01 1.14
C TRP A 22 -37.89 11.51 0.91
N SER A 23 -38.94 10.90 1.43
CA SER A 23 -39.32 9.53 1.07
C SER A 23 -40.06 9.57 -0.26
N PRO A 24 -39.54 9.03 -1.38
CA PRO A 24 -40.41 8.59 -2.43
C PRO A 24 -41.09 7.30 -1.94
N PHE A 25 -42.40 7.22 -2.15
CA PHE A 25 -43.13 5.96 -2.06
C PHE A 25 -42.48 4.97 -3.03
N VAL A 26 -41.76 3.97 -2.52
CA VAL A 26 -41.32 2.82 -3.32
C VAL A 26 -42.53 1.92 -3.50
N SER A 27 -43.20 2.07 -4.63
CA SER A 27 -43.99 0.98 -5.20
C SER A 27 -43.05 -0.19 -5.48
N ALA A 28 -43.49 -1.41 -5.19
CA ALA A 28 -42.80 -2.62 -5.62
C ALA A 28 -42.72 -2.62 -7.16
N GLU A 29 -41.57 -2.23 -7.71
CA GLU A 29 -41.26 -2.49 -9.12
C GLU A 29 -41.16 -4.01 -9.30
N GLU A 30 -41.92 -4.54 -10.26
CA GLU A 30 -41.76 -5.91 -10.73
C GLU A 30 -40.29 -6.10 -11.15
N PHE A 31 -39.66 -7.16 -10.66
CA PHE A 31 -38.30 -7.52 -11.07
C PHE A 31 -38.31 -7.83 -12.57
N SER A 32 -37.87 -6.85 -13.35
CA SER A 32 -37.64 -6.94 -14.79
C SER A 32 -36.17 -7.21 -15.02
N PHE A 33 -35.83 -8.42 -15.45
CA PHE A 33 -34.48 -8.73 -15.89
C PHE A 33 -34.22 -8.05 -17.24
N ASP A 34 -33.49 -6.94 -17.23
CA ASP A 34 -33.04 -6.27 -18.45
C ASP A 34 -31.64 -6.76 -18.82
N ALA A 35 -31.57 -7.59 -19.86
CA ALA A 35 -30.30 -8.11 -20.38
C ALA A 35 -29.35 -7.00 -20.87
N SER A 36 -29.87 -5.82 -21.21
CA SER A 36 -29.07 -4.68 -21.66
C SER A 36 -28.25 -4.02 -20.55
N GLU A 37 -28.56 -4.28 -19.27
CA GLU A 37 -27.72 -3.87 -18.14
C GLU A 37 -26.34 -4.56 -18.16
N PHE A 38 -26.24 -5.72 -18.82
CA PHE A 38 -25.00 -6.51 -18.93
C PHE A 38 -24.24 -6.28 -20.24
N ASP A 39 -24.80 -5.49 -21.15
CA ASP A 39 -24.09 -5.10 -22.37
C ASP A 39 -22.92 -4.18 -22.04
N LYS A 40 -21.81 -4.31 -22.79
CA LYS A 40 -20.67 -3.40 -22.65
C LYS A 40 -21.12 -1.98 -23.00
N LYS A 41 -21.32 -1.15 -21.97
CA LYS A 41 -21.63 0.26 -22.13
C LYS A 41 -20.51 0.94 -22.89
N THR A 42 -20.85 1.77 -23.88
CA THR A 42 -19.86 2.55 -24.62
C THR A 42 -19.04 3.40 -23.67
N PHE A 43 -19.70 4.03 -22.69
CA PHE A 43 -19.07 4.84 -21.66
C PHE A 43 -19.54 4.41 -20.27
N GLU A 44 -18.59 4.30 -19.35
CA GLU A 44 -18.81 4.04 -17.93
C GLU A 44 -18.14 5.17 -17.14
N PHE A 45 -18.83 5.73 -16.16
CA PHE A 45 -18.30 6.70 -15.21
C PHE A 45 -18.70 6.27 -13.80
N SER A 46 -17.75 6.36 -12.88
CA SER A 46 -17.98 6.05 -11.46
C SER A 46 -17.00 6.82 -10.61
N GLY A 47 -17.24 6.85 -9.30
CA GLY A 47 -16.28 7.42 -8.38
C GLY A 47 -16.66 7.18 -6.94
N TYR A 48 -15.89 7.79 -6.05
CA TYR A 48 -16.26 7.89 -4.66
C TYR A 48 -15.76 9.18 -4.01
N VAL A 49 -16.47 9.59 -2.96
CA VAL A 49 -15.98 10.55 -1.97
C VAL A 49 -15.80 9.81 -0.66
N GLU A 50 -14.67 10.00 -0.01
CA GLU A 50 -14.35 9.44 1.31
C GLU A 50 -14.04 10.56 2.28
N LEU A 51 -14.64 10.50 3.46
CA LEU A 51 -14.23 11.26 4.63
C LEU A 51 -13.64 10.29 5.66
N LYS A 52 -12.39 10.54 6.06
CA LYS A 52 -11.66 9.76 7.05
C LYS A 52 -11.22 10.64 8.21
N GLU A 53 -11.53 10.20 9.42
CA GLU A 53 -11.07 10.79 10.67
C GLU A 53 -10.06 9.85 11.35
N GLU A 54 -8.93 10.41 11.78
CA GLU A 54 -7.86 9.66 12.44
C GLU A 54 -7.55 10.27 13.81
N GLY A 55 -7.66 9.49 14.88
CA GLY A 55 -7.15 9.83 16.21
C GLY A 55 -5.82 9.14 16.46
N LEU A 56 -4.74 9.90 16.62
CA LEU A 56 -3.38 9.39 16.83
C LEU A 56 -2.91 9.64 18.26
N LYS A 57 -2.43 8.59 18.93
CA LYS A 57 -1.64 8.72 20.16
C LYS A 57 -0.17 8.82 19.81
N LEU A 58 0.35 10.04 19.79
CA LEU A 58 1.70 10.36 19.34
C LEU A 58 2.75 9.97 20.39
N ARG A 59 3.97 9.69 19.91
CA ARG A 59 5.17 9.52 20.73
C ARG A 59 6.09 10.71 20.51
N ALA A 60 5.80 11.84 21.16
CA ALA A 60 6.58 13.07 21.03
C ALA A 60 8.09 12.88 21.27
N GLY A 61 8.47 11.95 22.15
CA GLY A 61 9.85 11.62 22.44
C GLY A 61 10.55 10.80 21.35
N SER A 62 9.81 10.14 20.46
CA SER A 62 10.37 9.23 19.47
C SER A 62 11.20 9.95 18.39
N PRO A 63 12.36 9.40 18.01
CA PRO A 63 13.07 9.71 16.77
C PRO A 63 12.18 9.96 15.55
N ALA A 64 11.19 9.09 15.27
CA ALA A 64 10.35 9.26 14.09
C ALA A 64 9.42 10.48 14.18
N PHE A 65 8.91 10.81 15.37
CA PHE A 65 8.13 12.04 15.56
C PHE A 65 8.99 13.28 15.28
N LYS A 66 10.19 13.35 15.89
CA LYS A 66 11.12 14.48 15.70
C LYS A 66 11.57 14.62 14.24
N LEU A 67 11.72 13.50 13.54
CA LEU A 67 12.09 13.48 12.12
C LEU A 67 10.93 13.95 11.23
N ALA A 68 9.70 13.54 11.54
CA ALA A 68 8.50 13.91 10.78
C ALA A 68 8.06 15.36 11.03
N TYR A 69 8.26 15.88 12.24
CA TYR A 69 7.82 17.20 12.68
C TYR A 69 8.99 18.03 13.28
N PRO A 70 9.98 18.45 12.47
CA PRO A 70 11.16 19.14 13.00
C PRO A 70 10.81 20.47 13.66
N GLY A 71 11.18 20.62 14.93
CA GLY A 71 10.99 21.86 15.69
C GLY A 71 9.61 22.03 16.32
N GLU A 72 8.68 21.11 16.08
CA GLU A 72 7.36 21.13 16.71
C GLU A 72 7.46 20.72 18.19
N PRO A 73 6.71 21.39 19.09
CA PRO A 73 6.64 20.97 20.48
C PRO A 73 6.00 19.58 20.59
N GLY A 74 6.38 18.86 21.65
CA GLY A 74 5.80 17.55 21.94
C GLY A 74 4.28 17.63 22.10
N ARG A 75 3.60 16.65 21.51
CA ARG A 75 2.15 16.49 21.52
C ARG A 75 1.82 15.02 21.74
N ASP A 76 0.81 14.76 22.57
CA ASP A 76 0.40 13.39 22.89
C ASP A 76 -0.74 12.88 22.00
N ASP A 77 -1.60 13.78 21.51
CA ASP A 77 -2.80 13.43 20.76
C ASP A 77 -2.96 14.33 19.53
N LEU A 78 -3.34 13.74 18.40
CA LEU A 78 -3.60 14.45 17.15
C LEU A 78 -4.88 13.91 16.52
N LEU A 79 -5.75 14.81 16.07
CA LEU A 79 -6.89 14.49 15.23
C LEU A 79 -6.57 14.96 13.81
N ARG A 80 -6.73 14.09 12.83
CA ARG A 80 -6.57 14.40 11.41
C ARG A 80 -7.85 14.06 10.67
N SER A 81 -8.32 15.01 9.86
CA SER A 81 -9.38 14.77 8.89
C SER A 81 -8.75 14.67 7.50
N THR A 82 -9.19 13.69 6.71
CA THR A 82 -8.80 13.53 5.31
C THR A 82 -10.05 13.36 4.46
N THR A 83 -10.19 14.21 3.44
CA THR A 83 -11.20 14.04 2.39
C THR A 83 -10.52 13.57 1.11
N THR A 84 -11.05 12.52 0.49
CA THR A 84 -10.55 11.97 -0.78
C THR A 84 -11.67 11.94 -1.81
N LEU A 85 -11.37 12.35 -3.04
CA LEU A 85 -12.23 12.20 -4.22
C LEU A 85 -11.49 11.32 -5.22
N GLU A 86 -12.12 10.24 -5.67
CA GLU A 86 -11.66 9.44 -6.80
C GLU A 86 -12.72 9.43 -7.90
N LEU A 87 -12.29 9.65 -9.15
CA LEU A 87 -13.12 9.63 -10.35
C LEU A 87 -12.55 8.63 -11.34
N SER A 88 -13.42 7.83 -11.94
CA SER A 88 -13.07 6.82 -12.93
C SER A 88 -13.96 6.94 -14.16
N GLY A 89 -13.34 6.84 -15.34
CA GLY A 89 -14.03 6.84 -16.63
C GLY A 89 -13.45 5.77 -17.55
N LYS A 90 -14.30 5.14 -18.35
CA LYS A 90 -13.92 4.12 -19.31
C LYS A 90 -14.77 4.24 -20.58
N LEU A 91 -14.12 4.16 -21.73
CA LEU A 91 -14.71 4.26 -23.05
C LEU A 91 -14.31 3.03 -23.89
N ASN A 92 -15.29 2.25 -24.33
CA ASN A 92 -15.10 1.08 -25.17
C ASN A 92 -15.30 1.46 -26.65
N LEU A 93 -14.27 1.29 -27.49
CA LEU A 93 -14.23 1.66 -28.91
C LEU A 93 -13.77 0.48 -29.78
N GLY A 94 -14.60 -0.56 -29.88
CA GLY A 94 -14.24 -1.79 -30.60
C GLY A 94 -13.07 -2.51 -29.92
N ASP A 95 -11.94 -2.63 -30.61
CA ASP A 95 -10.72 -3.27 -30.10
C ASP A 95 -9.94 -2.38 -29.12
N PHE A 96 -10.33 -1.12 -28.98
CA PHE A 96 -9.68 -0.15 -28.11
C PHE A 96 -10.51 0.12 -26.85
N VAL A 97 -9.82 0.29 -25.72
CA VAL A 97 -10.39 0.80 -24.48
C VAL A 97 -9.54 1.98 -24.04
N LEU A 98 -10.20 3.11 -23.80
CA LEU A 98 -9.62 4.27 -23.13
C LEU A 98 -10.16 4.31 -21.71
N ASP A 99 -9.28 4.39 -20.72
CA ASP A 99 -9.68 4.46 -19.33
C ASP A 99 -8.83 5.49 -18.57
N ALA A 100 -9.39 6.07 -17.53
CA ALA A 100 -8.69 6.95 -16.62
C ALA A 100 -9.30 6.89 -15.22
N ARG A 101 -8.44 6.87 -14.22
CA ARG A 101 -8.77 6.95 -12.80
C ARG A 101 -7.91 8.02 -12.17
N ALA A 102 -8.54 9.03 -11.57
CA ALA A 102 -7.86 10.17 -10.98
C ALA A 102 -8.31 10.36 -9.53
N GLN A 103 -7.38 10.78 -8.67
CA GLN A 103 -7.62 10.97 -7.25
C GLN A 103 -7.05 12.30 -6.77
N ALA A 104 -7.79 12.97 -5.89
CA ALA A 104 -7.36 14.13 -5.13
C ALA A 104 -7.67 13.92 -3.65
N SER A 105 -6.87 14.50 -2.77
CA SER A 105 -7.17 14.47 -1.35
C SER A 105 -6.68 15.73 -0.63
N GLN A 106 -7.34 16.04 0.48
CA GLN A 106 -6.94 17.08 1.41
C GLN A 106 -6.89 16.47 2.80
N ALA A 107 -5.75 16.58 3.47
CA ALA A 107 -5.56 16.14 4.85
C ALA A 107 -5.15 17.34 5.71
N ASP A 108 -5.84 17.53 6.83
CA ASP A 108 -5.59 18.63 7.76
C ASP A 108 -5.54 18.10 9.19
N ASP A 109 -4.52 18.55 9.92
CA ASP A 109 -4.39 18.44 11.36
C ASP A 109 -3.62 19.65 11.92
N ALA A 110 -3.33 19.63 13.21
CA ALA A 110 -2.68 20.74 13.89
C ALA A 110 -1.16 20.87 13.62
N LEU A 111 -0.53 19.91 12.96
CA LEU A 111 0.89 19.86 12.60
C LEU A 111 1.11 19.97 11.08
N VAL A 112 0.14 19.51 10.28
CA VAL A 112 0.26 19.43 8.82
C VAL A 112 -1.07 19.79 8.16
N SER A 113 -0.98 20.64 7.13
CA SER A 113 -2.01 20.78 6.09
C SER A 113 -1.41 20.32 4.77
N SER A 114 -1.98 19.29 4.16
CA SER A 114 -1.43 18.63 2.98
C SER A 114 -2.51 18.41 1.92
N THR A 115 -2.31 19.05 0.76
CA THR A 115 -3.14 18.85 -0.42
C THR A 115 -2.44 17.93 -1.42
N ARG A 116 -3.06 16.79 -1.73
CA ARG A 116 -2.75 16.03 -2.94
C ARG A 116 -3.61 16.54 -4.08
N LYS A 117 -3.01 17.34 -4.96
CA LYS A 117 -3.66 17.82 -6.18
C LYS A 117 -4.21 16.64 -7.01
N PRO A 118 -5.27 16.85 -7.81
CA PRO A 118 -5.78 15.82 -8.71
C PRO A 118 -4.65 15.20 -9.53
N SER A 119 -4.48 13.89 -9.39
CA SER A 119 -3.43 13.13 -10.05
C SER A 119 -4.05 11.88 -10.68
N VAL A 120 -3.62 11.57 -11.90
CA VAL A 120 -4.01 10.31 -12.56
C VAL A 120 -3.32 9.18 -11.82
N MET A 121 -4.13 8.31 -11.22
CA MET A 121 -3.71 7.08 -10.55
C MET A 121 -3.33 6.03 -11.59
N GLU A 122 -4.24 5.77 -12.53
CA GLU A 122 -4.07 4.87 -13.67
C GLU A 122 -4.87 5.42 -14.85
N GLY A 123 -4.47 5.10 -16.07
CA GLY A 123 -5.20 5.51 -17.26
C GLY A 123 -4.36 5.43 -18.52
N GLY A 124 -5.00 5.23 -19.65
CA GLY A 124 -4.32 5.07 -20.93
C GLY A 124 -5.18 4.40 -21.99
N LEU A 125 -4.49 3.90 -23.01
CA LEU A 125 -5.05 3.11 -24.08
C LEU A 125 -4.71 1.63 -23.85
N ARG A 126 -5.72 0.78 -23.99
CA ARG A 126 -5.58 -0.66 -24.18
C ARG A 126 -6.07 -1.03 -25.56
N TRP A 127 -5.28 -1.81 -26.29
CA TRP A 127 -5.61 -2.30 -27.63
C TRP A 127 -5.55 -3.82 -27.66
N SER A 128 -6.67 -4.44 -28.05
CA SER A 128 -6.75 -5.87 -28.36
C SER A 128 -6.27 -6.09 -29.79
N ALA A 129 -4.96 -6.23 -29.99
CA ALA A 129 -4.33 -6.23 -31.31
C ALA A 129 -4.51 -7.54 -32.11
N GLY A 130 -5.06 -8.58 -31.47
CA GLY A 130 -5.37 -9.86 -32.11
C GLY A 130 -5.67 -10.94 -31.06
N PRO A 131 -5.84 -12.20 -31.49
CA PRO A 131 -6.14 -13.30 -30.57
C PRO A 131 -5.07 -13.44 -29.48
N GLY A 132 -5.47 -13.18 -28.23
CA GLY A 132 -4.60 -13.26 -27.05
C GLY A 132 -3.52 -12.18 -26.94
N LEU A 133 -3.43 -11.23 -27.88
CA LEU A 133 -2.44 -10.16 -27.88
C LEU A 133 -3.08 -8.83 -27.44
N THR A 134 -2.56 -8.27 -26.34
CA THR A 134 -2.95 -6.96 -25.82
C THR A 134 -1.75 -6.02 -25.79
N VAL A 135 -1.96 -4.76 -26.14
CA VAL A 135 -0.97 -3.68 -26.01
C VAL A 135 -1.57 -2.59 -25.12
N ASP A 136 -0.81 -2.14 -24.13
CA ASP A 136 -1.19 -1.05 -23.23
C ASP A 136 -0.17 0.10 -23.34
N ALA A 137 -0.66 1.33 -23.35
CA ALA A 137 0.16 2.54 -23.28
C ALA A 137 -0.50 3.57 -22.36
N GLY A 138 0.20 4.01 -21.33
CA GLY A 138 -0.31 4.97 -20.36
C GLY A 138 0.24 4.74 -18.96
N LYS A 139 -0.45 5.25 -17.94
CA LYS A 139 -0.12 5.00 -16.55
C LYS A 139 -0.81 3.74 -16.04
N ARG A 140 -0.05 2.70 -15.68
CA ARG A 140 -0.59 1.39 -15.28
C ARG A 140 0.06 0.86 -14.01
N VAL A 141 -0.69 0.12 -13.21
CA VAL A 141 -0.16 -0.65 -12.08
C VAL A 141 0.11 -2.07 -12.54
N GLN A 142 1.37 -2.52 -12.43
CA GLN A 142 1.73 -3.92 -12.63
C GLN A 142 1.64 -4.65 -11.29
N ARG A 143 0.66 -5.55 -11.14
CA ARG A 143 0.45 -6.32 -9.92
C ARG A 143 1.24 -7.64 -9.99
N TRP A 144 2.55 -7.55 -9.85
CA TRP A 144 3.44 -8.72 -9.86
C TRP A 144 3.60 -9.28 -8.44
N GLY A 145 3.64 -10.60 -8.33
CA GLY A 145 3.65 -11.31 -7.05
C GLY A 145 2.30 -11.83 -6.60
N LYS A 146 2.33 -12.81 -5.70
CA LYS A 146 1.19 -13.47 -5.04
C LYS A 146 1.02 -13.03 -3.60
N GLY A 147 2.05 -12.42 -3.01
CA GLY A 147 2.07 -11.99 -1.62
C GLY A 147 1.00 -10.94 -1.30
N TYR A 148 0.41 -11.10 -0.14
CA TYR A 148 -0.67 -10.29 0.38
C TYR A 148 -0.15 -8.95 0.90
N ALA A 149 0.65 -8.96 1.96
CA ALA A 149 1.16 -7.75 2.62
C ALA A 149 2.41 -7.17 1.94
N TRP A 150 3.29 -8.05 1.44
CA TRP A 150 4.50 -7.68 0.70
C TRP A 150 4.59 -8.45 -0.62
N SER A 151 5.49 -8.02 -1.50
CA SER A 151 5.84 -8.74 -2.73
C SER A 151 7.27 -8.40 -3.11
N PRO A 152 8.28 -9.25 -2.80
CA PRO A 152 9.64 -9.04 -3.28
C PRO A 152 9.77 -9.02 -4.80
N VAL A 153 8.86 -9.66 -5.56
CA VAL A 153 8.92 -9.69 -7.03
C VAL A 153 8.18 -8.52 -7.71
N ALA A 154 7.57 -7.61 -6.94
CA ALA A 154 6.94 -6.37 -7.44
C ALA A 154 7.97 -5.33 -7.93
N MET A 155 8.80 -5.70 -8.90
CA MET A 155 9.94 -4.92 -9.40
C MET A 155 9.53 -3.65 -10.17
N VAL A 156 8.31 -3.63 -10.70
CA VAL A 156 7.75 -2.56 -11.54
C VAL A 156 6.44 -2.04 -10.95
N GLU A 157 6.42 -1.90 -9.63
CA GLU A 157 5.27 -1.38 -8.89
C GLU A 157 5.73 -0.34 -7.86
N ARG A 158 4.85 0.57 -7.49
CA ARG A 158 5.03 1.33 -6.25
C ARG A 158 4.86 0.38 -5.05
N PRO A 159 5.63 0.58 -3.96
CA PRO A 159 5.55 -0.31 -2.81
C PRO A 159 4.12 -0.46 -2.28
N LYS A 160 3.74 -1.70 -1.93
CA LYS A 160 2.49 -1.97 -1.20
C LYS A 160 2.58 -1.37 0.20
N ASP A 161 1.45 -0.87 0.71
CA ASP A 161 1.32 -0.58 2.13
C ASP A 161 0.85 -1.85 2.85
N ALA A 162 1.70 -2.43 3.69
CA ALA A 162 1.37 -3.65 4.42
C ALA A 162 0.29 -3.43 5.49
N ASN A 163 0.03 -2.18 5.91
CA ASN A 163 -1.07 -1.82 6.80
C ASN A 163 -2.41 -1.72 6.08
N ASP A 164 -2.40 -1.46 4.77
CA ASP A 164 -3.59 -1.51 3.92
C ASP A 164 -3.26 -2.10 2.54
N PRO A 165 -3.07 -3.44 2.42
CA PRO A 165 -2.57 -4.04 1.19
C PRO A 165 -3.47 -3.85 -0.04
N GLN A 166 -4.75 -3.57 0.21
CA GLN A 166 -5.79 -3.32 -0.79
C GLN A 166 -5.87 -1.84 -1.20
N ALA A 167 -5.09 -0.95 -0.57
CA ALA A 167 -5.06 0.45 -0.93
C ALA A 167 -4.70 0.62 -2.41
N SER A 168 -5.44 1.52 -3.05
CA SER A 168 -5.16 1.94 -4.42
C SER A 168 -3.75 2.51 -4.53
N ARG A 169 -3.02 2.10 -5.58
CA ARG A 169 -1.68 2.60 -5.88
C ARG A 169 -1.66 3.33 -7.19
N GLU A 170 -0.88 4.41 -7.25
CA GLU A 170 -0.60 5.08 -8.51
C GLU A 170 0.31 4.20 -9.37
N GLY A 171 0.00 4.08 -10.66
CA GLY A 171 0.79 3.33 -11.64
C GLY A 171 1.97 4.12 -12.20
N PHE A 172 2.89 3.44 -12.89
CA PHE A 172 3.94 4.11 -13.65
C PHE A 172 3.48 4.36 -15.07
N VAL A 173 3.94 5.47 -15.67
CA VAL A 173 3.82 5.68 -17.12
C VAL A 173 4.67 4.62 -17.82
N MET A 174 4.07 3.83 -18.70
CA MET A 174 4.71 2.70 -19.36
C MET A 174 4.04 2.35 -20.70
N ALA A 175 4.74 1.51 -21.47
CA ALA A 175 4.16 0.77 -22.58
C ALA A 175 4.42 -0.72 -22.36
N SER A 176 3.42 -1.56 -22.64
CA SER A 176 3.52 -3.00 -22.47
C SER A 176 2.79 -3.76 -23.57
N GLY A 177 3.25 -4.96 -23.86
CA GLY A 177 2.57 -5.94 -24.70
C GLY A 177 2.49 -7.27 -23.98
N GLU A 178 1.33 -7.92 -24.04
CA GLU A 178 1.09 -9.24 -23.45
C GLU A 178 0.46 -10.16 -24.48
N TRP A 179 1.03 -11.35 -24.62
CA TRP A 179 0.48 -12.42 -25.43
C TRP A 179 0.14 -13.62 -24.54
N THR A 180 -1.12 -14.03 -24.53
CA THR A 180 -1.62 -15.19 -23.78
C THR A 180 -2.14 -16.27 -24.73
N LYS A 181 -1.81 -17.53 -24.43
CA LYS A 181 -2.33 -18.69 -25.14
C LYS A 181 -2.68 -19.82 -24.19
N SER A 182 -3.88 -20.38 -24.37
CA SER A 182 -4.30 -21.63 -23.72
C SER A 182 -3.85 -22.84 -24.51
N LEU A 183 -3.49 -23.91 -23.81
CA LEU A 183 -2.91 -25.15 -24.34
C LEU A 183 -3.64 -26.36 -23.77
N SER A 184 -3.63 -27.48 -24.49
CA SER A 184 -4.11 -28.78 -24.00
C SER A 184 -2.92 -29.60 -23.51
N GLY A 185 -2.64 -29.58 -22.21
CA GLY A 185 -1.55 -30.36 -21.62
C GLY A 185 -1.26 -29.99 -20.15
N PRO A 186 -0.15 -30.50 -19.59
CA PRO A 186 0.25 -30.20 -18.21
C PRO A 186 0.54 -28.73 -17.95
N VAL A 187 0.91 -27.98 -18.99
CA VAL A 187 0.88 -26.52 -19.01
C VAL A 187 -0.37 -26.12 -19.78
N SER A 188 -1.34 -25.51 -19.12
CA SER A 188 -2.65 -25.17 -19.69
C SER A 188 -2.75 -23.72 -20.15
N THR A 189 -1.90 -22.84 -19.62
CA THR A 189 -1.80 -21.44 -20.07
C THR A 189 -0.34 -20.98 -20.07
N VAL A 190 0.02 -20.23 -21.11
CA VAL A 190 1.29 -19.48 -21.19
C VAL A 190 0.94 -18.03 -21.49
N SER A 191 1.50 -17.09 -20.72
CA SER A 191 1.48 -15.67 -21.06
C SER A 191 2.89 -15.09 -21.05
N LEU A 192 3.23 -14.32 -22.09
CA LEU A 192 4.47 -13.57 -22.19
C LEU A 192 4.16 -12.08 -22.23
N MET A 193 4.65 -11.35 -21.24
CA MET A 193 4.54 -9.90 -21.14
C MET A 193 5.92 -9.26 -21.26
N GLY A 194 6.01 -8.20 -22.06
CA GLY A 194 7.15 -7.28 -22.11
C GLY A 194 6.69 -5.86 -21.86
N LEU A 195 7.48 -5.07 -21.14
CA LEU A 195 7.17 -3.67 -20.86
C LEU A 195 8.42 -2.80 -20.75
N VAL A 196 8.21 -1.49 -20.86
CA VAL A 196 9.23 -0.45 -20.62
C VAL A 196 8.65 0.64 -19.72
N VAL A 197 9.43 1.06 -18.73
CA VAL A 197 9.08 2.16 -17.82
C VAL A 197 10.08 3.30 -18.00
N PRO A 198 9.76 4.29 -18.85
CA PRO A 198 10.62 5.46 -18.99
C PRO A 198 10.70 6.24 -17.67
N THR A 199 11.89 6.72 -17.36
CA THR A 199 12.14 7.64 -16.24
C THR A 199 12.88 8.88 -16.71
N ASP A 200 12.66 10.00 -16.02
CA ASP A 200 13.52 11.17 -16.01
C ASP A 200 13.29 11.96 -14.70
N GLY A 201 13.83 13.18 -14.58
CA GLY A 201 13.64 14.02 -13.39
C GLY A 201 12.18 14.45 -13.13
N SER A 202 11.24 14.15 -14.04
CA SER A 202 9.82 14.47 -13.97
C SER A 202 8.89 13.25 -14.11
N MET A 203 9.14 12.38 -15.08
CA MET A 203 8.36 11.19 -15.37
C MET A 203 8.84 10.01 -14.53
N ASN A 204 7.93 9.39 -13.79
CA ASN A 204 8.23 8.25 -12.90
C ASN A 204 9.46 8.52 -12.01
N SER A 205 9.59 9.76 -11.51
CA SER A 205 10.80 10.22 -10.81
C SER A 205 11.06 9.47 -9.48
N ASP A 206 10.02 8.87 -8.89
CA ASP A 206 10.09 7.97 -7.74
C ASP A 206 10.53 6.54 -8.11
N PHE A 207 10.45 6.17 -9.39
CA PHE A 207 11.13 4.99 -9.90
C PHE A 207 12.64 5.25 -10.07
N GLY A 208 12.98 6.41 -10.64
CA GLY A 208 14.35 6.83 -10.90
C GLY A 208 14.45 8.27 -11.42
N GLN A 209 15.53 8.97 -11.09
CA GLN A 209 15.73 10.38 -11.44
C GLN A 209 16.48 10.59 -12.76
N SER A 210 17.12 9.54 -13.29
CA SER A 210 17.89 9.54 -14.52
C SER A 210 17.04 9.16 -15.74
N ARG A 211 17.51 9.55 -16.92
CA ARG A 211 16.86 9.24 -18.20
C ARG A 211 17.14 7.80 -18.61
N ASP A 212 16.22 6.89 -18.30
CA ASP A 212 16.32 5.45 -18.56
C ASP A 212 15.00 4.89 -19.11
N LEU A 213 15.04 3.72 -19.76
CA LEU A 213 13.84 3.04 -20.28
C LEU A 213 13.34 1.87 -19.41
N ASN A 214 14.17 1.37 -18.50
CA ASN A 214 13.86 0.30 -17.53
C ASN A 214 13.01 -0.85 -18.13
N PRO A 215 13.56 -1.66 -19.06
CA PRO A 215 12.83 -2.77 -19.65
C PRO A 215 12.57 -3.87 -18.61
N ALA A 216 11.42 -4.53 -18.72
CA ALA A 216 11.08 -5.68 -17.89
C ALA A 216 10.24 -6.69 -18.68
N ALA A 217 10.23 -7.94 -18.21
CA ALA A 217 9.45 -9.01 -18.80
C ALA A 217 8.93 -9.98 -17.74
N LYS A 218 7.80 -10.61 -18.02
CA LYS A 218 7.20 -11.66 -17.21
C LYS A 218 6.75 -12.82 -18.10
N LEU A 219 7.13 -14.04 -17.73
CA LEU A 219 6.59 -15.28 -18.29
C LEU A 219 5.70 -15.91 -17.22
N TYR A 220 4.41 -16.03 -17.50
CA TYR A 220 3.44 -16.74 -16.68
C TYR A 220 3.17 -18.13 -17.27
N LEU A 221 3.08 -19.13 -16.40
CA LEU A 221 2.69 -20.49 -16.70
C LEU A 221 1.62 -20.95 -15.72
N LEU A 222 0.51 -21.51 -16.22
CA LEU A 222 -0.34 -22.38 -15.42
C LEU A 222 0.08 -23.82 -15.69
N ALA A 223 0.88 -24.40 -14.78
CA ALA A 223 1.49 -25.71 -14.95
C ALA A 223 1.16 -26.63 -13.77
N TRP A 224 0.57 -27.81 -14.03
CA TRP A 224 0.13 -28.76 -13.00
C TRP A 224 -0.70 -28.10 -11.89
N ASP A 225 -1.69 -27.29 -12.29
CA ASP A 225 -2.56 -26.50 -11.41
C ASP A 225 -1.80 -25.56 -10.46
N THR A 226 -0.61 -25.13 -10.89
CA THR A 226 0.24 -24.19 -10.17
C THR A 226 0.47 -22.97 -11.05
N ASP A 227 0.14 -21.79 -10.55
CA ASP A 227 0.54 -20.52 -11.13
C ASP A 227 2.04 -20.34 -10.89
N ILE A 228 2.82 -20.09 -11.94
CA ILE A 228 4.26 -19.82 -11.86
C ILE A 228 4.57 -18.59 -12.71
N ASP A 229 5.18 -17.58 -12.11
CA ASP A 229 5.67 -16.41 -12.83
C ASP A 229 7.21 -16.35 -12.76
N LEU A 230 7.87 -16.18 -13.91
CA LEU A 230 9.29 -15.83 -14.01
C LEU A 230 9.39 -14.37 -14.44
N MET A 231 10.14 -13.56 -13.69
CA MET A 231 10.22 -12.12 -13.88
C MET A 231 11.64 -11.65 -14.03
N TRP A 232 11.81 -10.65 -14.87
CA TRP A 232 13.08 -9.97 -15.07
C TRP A 232 12.85 -8.47 -15.22
N ARG A 233 13.73 -7.68 -14.60
CA ARG A 233 13.89 -6.26 -14.86
C ARG A 233 15.34 -5.97 -15.19
N GLY A 234 15.57 -5.38 -16.36
CA GLY A 234 16.88 -4.94 -16.80
C GLY A 234 17.43 -3.80 -15.93
N GLN A 235 18.74 -3.60 -16.00
CA GLN A 235 19.36 -2.42 -15.40
C GLN A 235 18.87 -1.15 -16.11
N GLY A 236 18.67 -0.10 -15.33
CA GLY A 236 18.36 1.25 -15.77
C GLY A 236 18.54 2.19 -14.59
N ALA A 237 17.51 2.94 -14.25
CA ALA A 237 17.52 3.80 -13.06
C ALA A 237 17.54 3.01 -11.74
N ARG A 238 17.15 1.73 -11.79
CA ARG A 238 17.26 0.78 -10.68
C ARG A 238 18.18 -0.39 -11.10
N PRO A 239 18.88 -1.04 -10.15
CA PRO A 239 19.75 -2.19 -10.46
C PRO A 239 18.96 -3.36 -11.09
N ALA A 240 19.61 -4.24 -11.84
CA ALA A 240 18.93 -5.37 -12.47
C ALA A 240 18.32 -6.33 -11.42
N SER A 241 17.21 -6.98 -11.75
CA SER A 241 16.55 -7.91 -10.84
C SER A 241 15.87 -9.08 -11.57
N PHE A 242 15.83 -10.23 -10.91
CA PHE A 242 15.20 -11.46 -11.37
C PHE A 242 14.34 -12.01 -10.25
N GLY A 243 13.27 -12.71 -10.59
CA GLY A 243 12.37 -13.24 -9.58
C GLY A 243 11.51 -14.36 -10.09
N VAL A 244 11.04 -15.15 -9.15
CA VAL A 244 10.12 -16.25 -9.36
C VAL A 244 9.04 -16.15 -8.30
N ASP A 245 7.79 -16.32 -8.70
CA ASP A 245 6.72 -16.62 -7.77
C ASP A 245 5.96 -17.88 -8.16
N PHE A 246 5.23 -18.43 -7.19
CA PHE A 246 4.24 -19.45 -7.44
C PHE A 246 3.05 -19.31 -6.50
N SER A 247 1.88 -19.81 -6.92
CA SER A 247 0.75 -20.11 -6.03
C SER A 247 0.08 -21.41 -6.44
N ARG A 248 -0.42 -22.15 -5.46
CA ARG A 248 -1.14 -23.41 -5.65
C ARG A 248 -2.20 -23.60 -4.57
N ASN A 249 -3.40 -23.96 -5.01
CA ASN A 249 -4.41 -24.55 -4.12
C ASN A 249 -4.07 -26.03 -3.87
N LEU A 250 -3.72 -26.37 -2.63
CA LEU A 250 -3.52 -27.76 -2.18
C LEU A 250 -4.85 -28.45 -1.89
N SER A 251 -5.85 -27.67 -1.51
CA SER A 251 -7.26 -28.05 -1.41
C SER A 251 -8.13 -26.81 -1.71
N PRO A 252 -9.46 -26.94 -1.85
CA PRO A 252 -10.34 -25.77 -1.99
C PRO A 252 -10.24 -24.76 -0.84
N ALA A 253 -9.78 -25.20 0.32
CA ALA A 253 -9.66 -24.39 1.53
C ALA A 253 -8.23 -23.93 1.84
N LEU A 254 -7.20 -24.50 1.20
CA LEU A 254 -5.80 -24.21 1.51
C LEU A 254 -5.01 -23.87 0.24
N GLU A 255 -4.46 -22.67 0.24
CA GLU A 255 -3.54 -22.17 -0.77
C GLU A 255 -2.17 -21.94 -0.14
N ILE A 256 -1.10 -22.24 -0.90
CA ILE A 256 0.26 -21.84 -0.58
C ILE A 256 0.82 -20.98 -1.71
N HIS A 257 1.65 -20.02 -1.35
CA HIS A 257 2.35 -19.18 -2.32
C HIS A 257 3.75 -18.84 -1.85
N GLY A 258 4.63 -18.57 -2.79
CA GLY A 258 6.00 -18.19 -2.49
C GLY A 258 6.57 -17.27 -3.53
N GLU A 259 7.52 -16.45 -3.11
CA GLU A 259 8.23 -15.52 -3.98
C GLU A 259 9.71 -15.50 -3.62
N TRP A 260 10.55 -15.37 -4.63
CA TRP A 260 11.97 -15.06 -4.48
C TRP A 260 12.35 -14.00 -5.48
N ALA A 261 13.11 -13.00 -5.03
CA ALA A 261 13.69 -11.99 -5.90
C ALA A 261 15.17 -11.78 -5.56
N ARG A 262 16.00 -11.68 -6.60
CA ARG A 262 17.38 -11.24 -6.51
C ARG A 262 17.52 -9.88 -7.19
N THR A 263 18.11 -8.91 -6.48
CA THR A 263 18.53 -7.63 -7.05
C THR A 263 20.04 -7.58 -7.05
N LEU A 264 20.64 -7.36 -8.22
CA LEU A 264 22.09 -7.32 -8.39
C LEU A 264 22.62 -5.93 -8.06
N ASP A 265 23.81 -5.83 -7.46
CA ASP A 265 24.47 -4.56 -7.17
C ASP A 265 23.51 -3.53 -6.54
N ALA A 266 22.76 -3.91 -5.50
CA ALA A 266 21.95 -2.94 -4.76
C ALA A 266 22.85 -2.07 -3.89
N THR A 267 22.58 -0.75 -3.86
CA THR A 267 23.26 0.13 -2.88
C THR A 267 22.64 -0.10 -1.51
N ARG A 268 23.47 -0.47 -0.54
CA ARG A 268 23.08 -0.62 0.86
C ARG A 268 23.86 0.36 1.71
N THR A 269 23.16 1.27 2.37
CA THR A 269 23.76 2.26 3.28
C THR A 269 23.43 1.92 4.72
N THR A 270 24.45 1.80 5.56
CA THR A 270 24.33 1.62 7.01
C THR A 270 24.80 2.86 7.75
N VAL A 271 24.37 3.02 8.99
CA VAL A 271 24.86 4.08 9.89
C VAL A 271 25.16 3.49 11.26
N SER A 272 26.18 4.01 11.90
CA SER A 272 26.50 3.71 13.30
C SER A 272 25.89 4.75 14.25
N ALA A 273 25.84 4.44 15.55
CA ALA A 273 25.23 5.31 16.58
C ALA A 273 25.83 6.73 16.64
N ASN A 274 27.07 6.94 16.19
CA ASN A 274 27.72 8.25 16.13
C ASN A 274 27.54 8.98 14.78
N GLY A 275 26.77 8.42 13.85
CA GLY A 275 26.45 9.03 12.56
C GLY A 275 27.44 8.74 11.42
N ILE A 276 28.44 7.88 11.64
CA ILE A 276 29.32 7.43 10.55
C ILE A 276 28.53 6.47 9.65
N SER A 277 28.40 6.82 8.36
CA SER A 277 27.73 5.98 7.37
C SER A 277 28.73 5.22 6.51
N SER A 278 28.37 3.99 6.16
CA SER A 278 29.04 3.20 5.13
C SER A 278 28.06 2.89 4.01
N SER A 279 28.55 2.79 2.78
CA SER A 279 27.73 2.40 1.63
C SER A 279 28.48 1.35 0.83
N GLU A 280 27.80 0.26 0.52
CA GLU A 280 28.34 -0.86 -0.24
C GLU A 280 27.38 -1.26 -1.36
N ARG A 281 27.92 -1.94 -2.37
CA ARG A 281 27.14 -2.56 -3.45
C ARG A 281 27.10 -4.05 -3.18
N VAL A 282 25.91 -4.60 -3.03
CA VAL A 282 25.71 -6.01 -2.67
C VAL A 282 24.57 -6.60 -3.48
N ASP A 283 24.70 -7.88 -3.82
CA ASP A 283 23.57 -8.65 -4.33
C ASP A 283 22.64 -8.97 -3.17
N VAL A 284 21.34 -8.81 -3.41
CA VAL A 284 20.29 -8.93 -2.39
C VAL A 284 19.30 -10.00 -2.81
N ASP A 285 19.04 -10.95 -1.92
CA ASP A 285 17.97 -11.94 -2.05
C ASP A 285 16.85 -11.67 -1.04
N SER A 286 15.62 -11.50 -1.54
CA SER A 286 14.41 -11.40 -0.74
C SER A 286 13.50 -12.59 -0.99
N TYR A 287 12.79 -13.02 0.05
CA TYR A 287 11.93 -14.21 0.02
C TYR A 287 10.59 -13.91 0.67
N LEU A 288 9.53 -14.51 0.16
CA LEU A 288 8.23 -14.56 0.80
C LEU A 288 7.70 -15.99 0.74
N LEU A 289 7.15 -16.47 1.84
CA LEU A 289 6.38 -17.71 1.88
C LEU A 289 5.08 -17.42 2.60
N GLY A 290 3.95 -17.74 1.97
CA GLY A 290 2.65 -17.50 2.55
C GLY A 290 1.67 -18.64 2.31
N LEU A 291 0.57 -18.56 3.04
CA LEU A 291 -0.57 -19.43 2.89
C LEU A 291 -1.86 -18.66 3.14
N ARG A 292 -2.95 -19.16 2.56
CA ARG A 292 -4.32 -18.76 2.86
C ARG A 292 -5.13 -19.99 3.22
N TYR A 293 -5.85 -19.96 4.34
CA TYR A 293 -6.67 -21.06 4.81
C TYR A 293 -8.09 -20.61 5.16
N LEU A 294 -9.10 -21.23 4.57
CA LEU A 294 -10.51 -21.01 4.89
C LEU A 294 -11.01 -22.11 5.84
N THR A 295 -11.41 -21.72 7.04
CA THR A 295 -11.98 -22.65 8.03
C THR A 295 -13.43 -23.02 7.69
N GLN A 296 -13.94 -24.09 8.32
CA GLN A 296 -15.36 -24.47 8.21
C GLN A 296 -16.32 -23.41 8.75
N ALA A 297 -15.87 -22.56 9.67
CA ALA A 297 -16.63 -21.43 10.20
C ALA A 297 -16.47 -20.16 9.34
N GLU A 298 -16.02 -20.31 8.09
CA GLU A 298 -15.83 -19.24 7.10
C GLU A 298 -14.85 -18.13 7.52
N VAL A 299 -14.01 -18.40 8.53
CA VAL A 299 -12.88 -17.53 8.87
C VAL A 299 -11.74 -17.81 7.90
N THR A 300 -11.30 -16.77 7.19
CA THR A 300 -10.12 -16.79 6.33
C THR A 300 -8.89 -16.38 7.14
N TRP A 301 -7.88 -17.23 7.12
CA TRP A 301 -6.55 -16.96 7.66
C TRP A 301 -5.56 -16.70 6.53
N ILE A 302 -4.71 -15.70 6.69
CA ILE A 302 -3.55 -15.43 5.84
C ILE A 302 -2.34 -15.38 6.76
N ALA A 303 -1.29 -16.13 6.43
CA ALA A 303 -0.02 -16.07 7.14
C ALA A 303 1.11 -15.91 6.12
N GLU A 304 2.03 -14.97 6.36
CA GLU A 304 3.18 -14.74 5.50
C GLU A 304 4.45 -14.52 6.32
N TYR A 305 5.51 -15.24 5.97
CA TYR A 305 6.87 -14.90 6.35
C TYR A 305 7.52 -14.12 5.21
N TYR A 306 8.07 -12.96 5.52
CA TYR A 306 8.78 -12.11 4.57
C TYR A 306 10.21 -11.84 5.03
N ARG A 307 11.16 -12.14 4.17
CA ARG A 307 12.57 -11.77 4.32
C ARG A 307 12.93 -10.68 3.31
N ASN A 308 13.16 -9.48 3.81
CA ASN A 308 13.73 -8.36 3.09
C ASN A 308 15.26 -8.45 3.09
N GLY A 309 15.86 -8.92 1.99
CA GLY A 309 17.31 -9.05 1.91
C GLY A 309 18.07 -7.73 2.01
N ALA A 310 17.46 -6.61 1.59
CA ALA A 310 18.03 -5.27 1.72
C ALA A 310 17.81 -4.67 3.11
N GLY A 311 17.03 -5.35 3.96
CA GLY A 311 16.64 -4.88 5.28
C GLY A 311 17.80 -4.77 6.26
N TYR A 312 17.53 -4.07 7.34
CA TYR A 312 18.46 -3.85 8.44
C TYR A 312 18.24 -4.88 9.56
N SER A 313 19.34 -5.38 10.10
CA SER A 313 19.32 -6.20 11.31
C SER A 313 18.86 -5.37 12.52
N ALA A 314 18.45 -6.05 13.60
CA ALA A 314 18.07 -5.38 14.85
C ALA A 314 19.18 -4.46 15.38
N GLN A 315 20.45 -4.87 15.28
CA GLN A 315 21.60 -4.06 15.70
C GLN A 315 21.80 -2.81 14.83
N GLU A 316 21.59 -2.92 13.52
CA GLU A 316 21.69 -1.77 12.60
C GLU A 316 20.53 -0.79 12.78
N LEU A 317 19.33 -1.28 13.11
CA LEU A 317 18.18 -0.43 13.45
C LEU A 317 18.39 0.26 14.81
N ASP A 318 18.84 -0.47 15.81
CA ASP A 318 19.19 0.09 17.13
C ASP A 318 20.23 1.21 17.00
N ALA A 319 21.32 0.97 16.28
CA ALA A 319 22.34 1.99 16.01
C ALA A 319 21.77 3.20 15.26
N TYR A 320 20.82 3.00 14.33
CA TYR A 320 20.14 4.10 13.65
C TYR A 320 19.27 4.92 14.60
N TYR A 321 18.51 4.28 15.49
CA TYR A 321 17.67 4.99 16.46
C TYR A 321 18.51 5.76 17.49
N GLN A 322 19.61 5.18 17.98
CA GLN A 322 20.59 5.87 18.80
C GLN A 322 21.18 7.10 18.09
N PHE A 323 21.50 6.97 16.79
CA PHE A 323 21.97 8.10 15.99
C PHE A 323 20.91 9.18 15.84
N LEU A 324 19.64 8.82 15.63
CA LEU A 324 18.56 9.80 15.55
C LEU A 324 18.37 10.54 16.88
N ASP A 325 18.46 9.85 18.02
CA ASP A 325 18.40 10.49 19.34
C ASP A 325 19.51 11.53 19.51
N LEU A 326 20.73 11.22 19.07
CA LEU A 326 21.85 12.16 19.07
C LEU A 326 21.61 13.33 18.09
N ALA A 327 21.21 13.03 16.85
CA ALA A 327 21.14 13.98 15.76
C ALA A 327 19.94 14.92 15.81
N LEU A 328 18.87 14.51 16.51
CA LEU A 328 17.61 15.24 16.65
C LEU A 328 17.39 15.80 18.06
N ASN A 329 18.38 15.68 18.96
CA ASN A 329 18.33 16.29 20.29
C ASN A 329 18.29 17.82 20.21
N PRO A 330 17.55 18.53 21.08
CA PRO A 330 17.65 19.99 21.17
C PRO A 330 19.11 20.44 21.35
N GLY A 331 19.56 21.33 20.48
CA GLY A 331 20.95 21.82 20.45
C GLY A 331 21.92 21.04 19.54
N ALA A 332 21.47 19.96 18.89
CA ALA A 332 22.25 19.30 17.85
C ALA A 332 22.48 20.22 16.63
N SER A 333 23.60 20.03 15.93
CA SER A 333 23.94 20.85 14.76
C SER A 333 23.02 20.56 13.58
N ALA A 334 22.76 21.58 12.75
CA ALA A 334 21.98 21.41 11.52
C ALA A 334 22.58 20.35 10.57
N ALA A 335 23.91 20.17 10.60
CA ALA A 335 24.60 19.14 9.83
C ALA A 335 24.20 17.72 10.26
N LEU A 336 24.11 17.44 11.57
CA LEU A 336 23.66 16.14 12.08
C LEU A 336 22.18 15.90 11.74
N ALA A 337 21.33 16.90 11.90
CA ALA A 337 19.91 16.78 11.53
C ALA A 337 19.72 16.52 10.02
N ASN A 338 20.49 17.20 9.16
CA ASN A 338 20.47 16.94 7.72
C ASN A 338 20.97 15.52 7.39
N LYS A 339 21.99 15.04 8.11
CA LYS A 339 22.50 13.67 7.97
C LYS A 339 21.44 12.64 8.36
N ALA A 340 20.71 12.85 9.46
CA ALA A 340 19.60 11.99 9.88
C ALA A 340 18.54 11.84 8.79
N ARG A 341 18.14 12.94 8.14
CA ARG A 341 17.19 12.91 7.01
C ARG A 341 17.74 12.16 5.80
N SER A 342 19.00 12.37 5.45
CA SER A 342 19.65 11.67 4.33
C SER A 342 19.74 10.16 4.58
N VAL A 343 20.05 9.73 5.80
CA VAL A 343 20.08 8.30 6.17
C VAL A 343 18.67 7.70 6.21
N ALA A 344 17.66 8.45 6.66
CA ALA A 344 16.28 7.99 6.56
C ALA A 344 15.89 7.72 5.08
N GLN A 345 16.29 8.60 4.16
CA GLN A 345 16.04 8.45 2.73
C GLN A 345 16.81 7.31 2.06
N SER A 346 17.90 6.81 2.66
CA SER A 346 18.69 5.71 2.08
C SER A 346 18.09 4.32 2.28
N GLY A 347 17.05 4.20 3.11
CA GLY A 347 16.32 2.93 3.33
C GLY A 347 15.70 2.82 4.72
N TYR A 348 16.30 3.45 5.73
CA TYR A 348 15.86 3.35 7.12
C TYR A 348 14.46 3.94 7.39
N GLY A 349 14.05 4.94 6.61
CA GLY A 349 12.74 5.59 6.73
C GLY A 349 11.59 4.85 6.04
N ARG A 350 11.85 3.67 5.44
CA ARG A 350 10.78 2.86 4.82
C ARG A 350 9.80 2.33 5.89
N PRO A 351 8.54 2.02 5.53
CA PRO A 351 7.55 1.54 6.49
C PRO A 351 7.98 0.29 7.27
N ASN A 352 8.65 -0.67 6.62
CA ASN A 352 9.18 -1.91 7.21
C ASN A 352 10.67 -2.07 6.81
N PRO A 353 11.61 -1.40 7.50
CA PRO A 353 13.03 -1.37 7.13
C PRO A 353 13.83 -2.58 7.63
N GLY A 354 13.28 -3.39 8.52
CA GLY A 354 13.89 -4.61 9.07
C GLY A 354 14.05 -5.75 8.05
N ARG A 355 14.65 -6.86 8.48
CA ARG A 355 14.94 -8.01 7.63
C ARG A 355 13.85 -9.06 7.60
N ASP A 356 13.34 -9.47 8.75
CA ASP A 356 12.45 -10.62 8.86
C ASP A 356 11.12 -10.21 9.50
N TYR A 357 10.01 -10.50 8.82
CA TYR A 357 8.66 -10.19 9.28
C TYR A 357 7.75 -11.40 9.24
N LEU A 358 6.83 -11.45 10.19
CA LEU A 358 5.66 -12.32 10.17
C LEU A 358 4.40 -11.47 10.05
N TYR A 359 3.54 -11.80 9.12
CA TYR A 359 2.21 -11.24 8.95
C TYR A 359 1.16 -12.32 9.18
N LEU A 360 0.15 -12.01 9.97
CA LEU A 360 -0.97 -12.89 10.25
C LEU A 360 -2.26 -12.08 10.17
N LYS A 361 -3.24 -12.54 9.40
CA LYS A 361 -4.56 -11.94 9.34
C LYS A 361 -5.63 -13.00 9.46
N ALA A 362 -6.60 -12.77 10.34
CA ALA A 362 -7.85 -13.51 10.40
C ALA A 362 -8.99 -12.58 10.01
N SER A 363 -9.86 -12.99 9.10
CA SER A 363 -11.03 -12.20 8.67
C SER A 363 -12.25 -13.08 8.49
N VAL A 364 -13.42 -12.53 8.84
CA VAL A 364 -14.71 -13.20 8.75
C VAL A 364 -15.77 -12.22 8.27
N SER A 365 -16.60 -12.68 7.35
CA SER A 365 -17.80 -11.98 6.92
C SER A 365 -18.96 -12.33 7.85
N GLU A 366 -19.80 -11.35 8.15
CA GLU A 366 -21.02 -11.47 8.97
C GLU A 366 -20.84 -12.17 10.33
N PRO A 367 -19.81 -11.80 11.13
CA PRO A 367 -19.57 -12.43 12.42
C PRO A 367 -20.78 -12.24 13.34
N PHE A 368 -21.15 -13.29 14.07
CA PHE A 368 -22.30 -13.28 14.99
C PHE A 368 -23.63 -12.88 14.32
N ASN A 369 -23.81 -13.21 13.03
CA ASN A 369 -24.95 -12.84 12.19
C ASN A 369 -25.10 -11.31 12.00
N TRP A 370 -24.00 -10.57 12.08
CA TRP A 370 -23.99 -9.15 11.74
C TRP A 370 -24.02 -8.97 10.21
N VAL A 371 -25.22 -8.99 9.64
CA VAL A 371 -25.46 -8.90 8.19
C VAL A 371 -24.79 -7.65 7.60
N TYR A 372 -24.11 -7.80 6.46
CA TYR A 372 -23.28 -6.77 5.80
C TYR A 372 -22.08 -6.26 6.61
N GLY A 373 -21.84 -6.84 7.79
CA GLY A 373 -20.68 -6.57 8.62
C GLY A 373 -19.51 -7.48 8.28
N ALA A 374 -18.29 -7.01 8.49
CA ALA A 374 -17.10 -7.86 8.49
C ALA A 374 -16.16 -7.45 9.62
N ALA A 375 -15.39 -8.43 10.11
CA ALA A 375 -14.37 -8.20 11.11
C ALA A 375 -13.06 -8.85 10.70
N SER A 376 -11.94 -8.20 11.03
CA SER A 376 -10.63 -8.83 10.91
C SER A 376 -9.68 -8.37 12.00
N VAL A 377 -8.65 -9.18 12.25
CA VAL A 377 -7.51 -8.82 13.08
C VAL A 377 -6.26 -9.16 12.30
N THR A 378 -5.39 -8.17 12.15
CA THR A 378 -4.08 -8.31 11.52
C THR A 378 -2.99 -8.16 12.58
N THR A 379 -1.93 -8.95 12.51
CA THR A 379 -0.72 -8.83 13.33
C THR A 379 0.49 -8.81 12.41
N MET A 380 1.38 -7.85 12.63
CA MET A 380 2.66 -7.75 11.94
C MET A 380 3.77 -7.72 12.99
N VAL A 381 4.73 -8.62 12.89
CA VAL A 381 5.82 -8.76 13.86
C VAL A 381 7.14 -8.63 13.12
N ASN A 382 8.03 -7.74 13.59
CA ASN A 382 9.43 -7.77 13.20
C ASN A 382 10.10 -8.89 14.02
N LEU A 383 10.52 -9.95 13.33
CA LEU A 383 11.05 -11.15 13.97
C LEU A 383 12.46 -10.94 14.55
N ASN A 384 13.17 -9.89 14.12
CA ASN A 384 14.52 -9.61 14.58
C ASN A 384 14.55 -8.82 15.90
N ASP A 385 13.61 -7.89 16.12
CA ASP A 385 13.56 -7.05 17.32
C ASP A 385 12.32 -7.30 18.20
N HIS A 386 11.44 -8.22 17.79
CA HIS A 386 10.22 -8.64 18.47
C HIS A 386 9.19 -7.53 18.71
N SER A 387 9.35 -6.37 18.09
CA SER A 387 8.33 -5.34 18.07
C SER A 387 7.21 -5.72 17.11
N TYR A 388 6.01 -5.22 17.35
CA TYR A 388 4.83 -5.64 16.60
C TYR A 388 3.76 -4.55 16.49
N GLN A 389 2.87 -4.76 15.54
CA GLN A 389 1.63 -4.03 15.35
C GLN A 389 0.46 -5.01 15.32
N ILE A 390 -0.62 -4.69 16.06
CA ILE A 390 -1.90 -5.40 15.98
C ILE A 390 -2.96 -4.42 15.48
N THR A 391 -3.78 -4.88 14.54
CA THR A 391 -4.77 -4.06 13.84
C THR A 391 -6.11 -4.80 13.77
N PRO A 392 -6.98 -4.70 14.78
CA PRO A 392 -8.40 -5.02 14.63
C PRO A 392 -9.09 -4.02 13.68
N GLU A 393 -10.04 -4.54 12.92
CA GLU A 393 -10.78 -3.80 11.90
C GLU A 393 -12.21 -4.31 11.81
N LEU A 394 -13.15 -3.38 11.63
CA LEU A 394 -14.56 -3.63 11.36
C LEU A 394 -14.99 -2.86 10.11
N SER A 395 -15.85 -3.44 9.30
CA SER A 395 -16.47 -2.73 8.16
C SER A 395 -17.96 -3.07 8.03
N TYR A 396 -18.71 -2.16 7.43
CA TYR A 396 -20.15 -2.31 7.20
C TYR A 396 -20.55 -1.71 5.85
N THR A 397 -21.30 -2.47 5.04
CA THR A 397 -21.75 -2.06 3.70
C THR A 397 -23.28 -2.18 3.52
N GLY A 398 -24.05 -2.18 4.62
CA GLY A 398 -25.50 -2.40 4.56
C GLY A 398 -26.32 -1.20 4.10
N PHE A 399 -25.70 -0.06 3.83
CA PHE A 399 -26.36 1.11 3.24
C PHE A 399 -25.99 1.20 1.76
N SER A 400 -26.97 1.42 0.88
CA SER A 400 -26.73 1.53 -0.56
C SER A 400 -25.66 2.57 -0.87
N ASN A 401 -24.66 2.18 -1.66
CA ASN A 401 -23.54 3.01 -2.08
C ASN A 401 -22.62 3.50 -0.95
N TRP A 402 -22.72 2.98 0.27
CA TRP A 402 -21.87 3.37 1.38
C TRP A 402 -21.00 2.22 1.88
N GLU A 403 -19.75 2.54 2.18
CA GLU A 403 -18.83 1.70 2.94
C GLU A 403 -18.39 2.46 4.19
N LEU A 404 -18.60 1.85 5.36
CA LEU A 404 -18.10 2.34 6.64
C LEU A 404 -17.00 1.40 7.11
N ARG A 405 -15.87 1.94 7.58
CA ARG A 405 -14.78 1.15 8.14
C ARG A 405 -14.17 1.82 9.35
N ALA A 406 -13.84 1.01 10.35
CA ALA A 406 -13.11 1.43 11.53
C ALA A 406 -11.92 0.48 11.75
N ARG A 407 -10.75 1.05 12.03
CA ARG A 407 -9.51 0.31 12.23
C ARG A 407 -8.74 0.91 13.40
N LEU A 408 -8.25 0.08 14.32
CA LEU A 408 -7.38 0.51 15.41
C LEU A 408 -6.02 -0.15 15.24
N MET A 409 -4.96 0.63 15.02
CA MET A 409 -3.58 0.15 14.99
C MET A 409 -2.95 0.35 16.37
N LEU A 410 -2.39 -0.71 16.94
CA LEU A 410 -1.70 -0.73 18.23
C LEU A 410 -0.26 -1.18 18.02
N LEU A 411 0.70 -0.31 18.30
CA LEU A 411 2.12 -0.57 18.08
C LEU A 411 2.84 -0.73 19.42
N ALA A 412 3.62 -1.80 19.57
CA ALA A 412 4.34 -2.11 20.80
C ALA A 412 5.73 -2.68 20.52
N GLY A 413 6.61 -2.57 21.51
CA GLY A 413 8.01 -2.99 21.42
C GLY A 413 8.83 -2.36 22.56
N GLN A 414 10.06 -2.82 22.73
CA GLN A 414 11.04 -2.19 23.62
C GLN A 414 11.57 -0.89 23.00
N ALA A 415 12.25 -0.05 23.78
CA ALA A 415 12.96 1.10 23.22
C ALA A 415 13.93 0.64 22.12
N GLN A 416 14.14 1.47 21.10
CA GLN A 416 15.02 1.22 19.96
C GLN A 416 14.60 0.01 19.09
N THR A 417 13.31 -0.32 19.11
CA THR A 417 12.71 -1.31 18.20
C THR A 417 11.75 -0.65 17.22
N GLU A 418 11.59 -1.22 16.04
CA GLU A 418 10.94 -0.56 14.91
C GLU A 418 9.54 -0.02 15.23
N PHE A 419 8.65 -0.87 15.76
CA PHE A 419 7.27 -0.44 16.04
C PHE A 419 7.17 0.46 17.28
N HIS A 420 8.14 0.43 18.19
CA HIS A 420 8.22 1.38 19.31
C HIS A 420 8.68 2.78 18.84
N GLU A 421 9.57 2.83 17.85
CA GLU A 421 10.15 4.09 17.40
C GLU A 421 9.29 4.85 16.37
N LYS A 422 8.16 4.28 15.93
CA LYS A 422 7.18 5.00 15.10
C LYS A 422 6.60 6.21 15.83
N ALA A 423 6.22 7.23 15.05
CA ALA A 423 5.73 8.51 15.56
C ALA A 423 4.43 8.43 16.37
N SER A 424 3.66 7.34 16.24
CA SER A 424 2.45 7.07 17.02
C SER A 424 2.45 5.67 17.61
N SER A 425 2.01 5.56 18.86
CA SER A 425 1.79 4.28 19.53
C SER A 425 0.45 3.65 19.19
N GLN A 426 -0.55 4.47 18.88
CA GLN A 426 -1.89 4.05 18.53
C GLN A 426 -2.45 4.96 17.44
N ARG A 427 -3.30 4.39 16.59
CA ARG A 427 -4.07 5.13 15.60
C ARG A 427 -5.45 4.50 15.44
N LEU A 428 -6.50 5.27 15.72
CA LEU A 428 -7.87 4.93 15.35
C LEU A 428 -8.20 5.63 14.05
N GLU A 429 -8.55 4.88 13.01
CA GLU A 429 -9.03 5.39 11.74
C GLU A 429 -10.50 5.02 11.58
N VAL A 430 -11.34 5.97 11.22
CA VAL A 430 -12.74 5.75 10.86
C VAL A 430 -13.00 6.46 9.55
N TYR A 431 -13.55 5.76 8.56
CA TYR A 431 -14.00 6.41 7.33
C TYR A 431 -15.42 6.03 6.92
N ALA A 432 -16.02 6.95 6.18
CA ALA A 432 -17.23 6.74 5.41
C ALA A 432 -16.92 7.08 3.95
N ARG A 433 -17.22 6.14 3.06
CA ARG A 433 -17.04 6.28 1.62
C ARG A 433 -18.37 6.13 0.91
N TYR A 434 -18.71 7.09 0.06
CA TYR A 434 -19.91 7.08 -0.79
C TYR A 434 -19.51 6.90 -2.24
N PHE A 435 -20.09 5.90 -2.90
CA PHE A 435 -19.88 5.58 -4.31
C PHE A 435 -21.01 6.18 -5.17
N PHE A 436 -20.71 6.51 -6.42
CA PHE A 436 -21.69 7.01 -7.39
C PHE A 436 -21.35 6.61 -8.83
#